data_AF-A0A661SY09-F1
#
_entry.id   AF-A0A661SY09-F1
#
_cell.length_a   1.000
_cell.length_b   1.000
_cell.length_c   1.000
_cell.angle_alpha   90.00
_cell.angle_beta   90.00
_cell.angle_gamma   90.00
#
_symmetry.space_group_name_H-M   'P 1'
#
loop_
_entity.id
_entity.type
_entity.pdbx_description
1 polymer ?
#
loop_
_entity_poly.entity_id
_entity_poly.type
_entity_poly.pdbx_seq_one_letter_code
_entity_poly.pdbx_strand_id
1 'polypeptide(L)'
;FERRPGTYYLTNGWILEKKDPLGIVEDDYAPRLGMETAVWAMEQELKHYTHIALINTGAGDLAFLRRRAIENASFFKKEYIEIRSGLGFFSKIVDGPYKEADFLFIRPGESIRQEMFWDDPDLSA
;
A
#
# COMPACT_ATOMS: atom_id res chain seq x y z
N PHE A 1 -9.67 3.84 0.82
CA PHE A 1 -9.28 2.44 1.00
C PHE A 1 -10.48 1.51 0.85
N GLU A 2 -11.64 1.85 1.39
CA GLU A 2 -12.90 1.06 1.32
C GLU A 2 -13.42 0.74 -0.08
N ARG A 3 -13.22 1.63 -1.07
CA ARG A 3 -13.79 1.42 -2.41
C ARG A 3 -13.23 0.19 -3.12
N ARG A 4 -12.03 -0.29 -2.75
CA ARG A 4 -11.32 -1.39 -3.42
C ARG A 4 -10.47 -2.21 -2.44
N PRO A 5 -11.08 -3.02 -1.56
CA PRO A 5 -10.37 -3.79 -0.54
C PRO A 5 -9.39 -4.82 -1.13
N GLY A 6 -9.61 -5.28 -2.36
CA GLY A 6 -8.70 -6.17 -3.11
C GLY A 6 -7.53 -5.45 -3.79
N THR A 7 -6.97 -4.39 -3.20
CA THR A 7 -5.86 -3.63 -3.81
C THR A 7 -4.53 -3.99 -3.16
N TYR A 8 -3.56 -4.44 -3.96
CA TYR A 8 -2.18 -4.62 -3.52
C TYR A 8 -1.39 -3.32 -3.78
N TYR A 9 -0.78 -2.76 -2.74
CA TYR A 9 -0.14 -1.44 -2.83
C TYR A 9 1.37 -1.56 -3.03
N LEU A 10 1.86 -0.97 -4.12
CA LEU A 10 3.28 -0.83 -4.41
C LEU A 10 3.74 0.58 -4.02
N THR A 11 4.75 0.64 -3.16
CA THR A 11 5.49 1.87 -2.87
C THR A 11 6.81 1.88 -3.63
N ASN A 12 7.43 3.06 -3.74
CA ASN A 12 8.75 3.21 -4.36
C ASN A 12 9.78 2.22 -3.77
N GLY A 13 9.86 2.13 -2.45
CA GLY A 13 10.81 1.23 -1.78
C GLY A 13 10.62 -0.24 -2.14
N TRP A 14 9.37 -0.70 -2.25
CA TRP A 14 9.10 -2.09 -2.61
C TRP A 14 9.59 -2.43 -4.02
N ILE A 15 9.38 -1.52 -4.98
CA ILE A 15 9.83 -1.73 -6.37
C ILE A 15 11.36 -1.62 -6.46
N LEU A 16 11.98 -0.66 -5.79
CA LEU A 16 13.44 -0.48 -5.85
C LEU A 16 14.21 -1.64 -5.22
N GLU A 17 13.70 -2.18 -4.11
CA GLU A 17 14.28 -3.33 -3.42
C GLU A 17 13.84 -4.67 -4.02
N LYS A 18 13.12 -4.64 -5.16
CA LYS A 18 12.54 -5.82 -5.84
C LYS A 18 11.74 -6.72 -4.90
N LYS A 19 11.04 -6.11 -3.95
CA LYS A 19 10.08 -6.78 -3.07
C LYS A 19 8.64 -6.66 -3.59
N ASP A 20 8.44 -6.12 -4.79
CA ASP A 20 7.19 -6.29 -5.52
C ASP A 20 6.93 -7.77 -5.90
N PRO A 21 5.69 -8.17 -6.20
CA PRO A 21 5.34 -9.58 -6.49
C PRO A 21 6.23 -10.26 -7.55
N LEU A 22 6.51 -9.58 -8.67
CA LEU A 22 7.42 -10.12 -9.68
C LEU A 22 8.85 -10.23 -9.15
N GLY A 23 9.32 -9.22 -8.40
CA GLY A 23 10.66 -9.23 -7.80
C GLY A 23 10.83 -10.39 -6.81
N ILE A 24 9.82 -10.66 -5.98
CA ILE A 24 9.81 -11.81 -5.07
C ILE A 24 9.82 -13.13 -5.85
N VAL A 25 9.05 -13.24 -6.94
CA VAL A 25 9.08 -14.43 -7.81
C VAL A 25 10.48 -14.65 -8.37
N GLU A 26 11.09 -13.60 -8.90
CA GLU A 26 12.41 -13.62 -9.56
C GLU A 26 13.55 -13.92 -8.59
N ASP A 27 13.63 -13.18 -7.48
CA ASP A 27 14.81 -13.15 -6.60
C ASP A 27 14.69 -14.08 -5.38
N ASP A 28 13.47 -14.38 -4.91
CA ASP A 28 13.27 -15.18 -3.69
C ASP A 28 12.71 -16.59 -3.98
N TYR A 29 11.64 -16.69 -4.77
CA TYR A 29 10.90 -17.96 -4.93
C TYR A 29 11.47 -18.86 -6.02
N ALA A 30 11.73 -18.33 -7.22
CA ALA A 30 12.22 -19.12 -8.34
C ALA A 30 13.55 -19.83 -8.05
N PRO A 31 14.54 -19.21 -7.36
CA PRO A 31 15.79 -19.89 -7.00
C PRO A 31 15.60 -21.10 -6.08
N ARG A 32 14.52 -21.13 -5.29
CA ARG A 32 14.24 -22.18 -4.29
C ARG A 32 13.29 -23.25 -4.80
N LEU A 33 12.31 -22.87 -5.62
CA LEU A 33 11.16 -23.70 -5.96
C LEU A 33 11.04 -23.98 -7.47
N GLY A 34 11.86 -23.33 -8.29
CA GLY A 34 11.68 -23.27 -9.74
C GLY A 34 10.61 -22.24 -10.16
N MET A 35 10.71 -21.76 -11.39
CA MET A 35 9.89 -20.65 -11.89
C MET A 35 8.38 -20.95 -11.88
N GLU A 36 7.97 -22.15 -12.32
CA GLU A 36 6.56 -22.53 -12.38
C GLU A 36 5.90 -22.51 -10.99
N THR A 37 6.53 -23.16 -10.01
CA THR A 37 6.05 -23.19 -8.62
C THR A 37 6.06 -21.80 -7.99
N ALA A 38 7.09 -21.00 -8.29
CA ALA A 38 7.21 -19.63 -7.78
C ALA A 38 6.06 -18.74 -8.25
N VAL A 39 5.75 -18.78 -9.55
CA VAL A 39 4.63 -18.04 -10.14
C VAL A 39 3.31 -18.51 -9.53
N TRP A 40 3.09 -19.83 -9.46
CA TRP A 40 1.86 -20.38 -8.86
C TRP A 40 1.67 -19.93 -7.40
N ALA A 41 2.74 -19.95 -6.61
CA ALA A 41 2.69 -19.53 -5.20
C ALA A 41 2.27 -18.06 -5.09
N MET A 42 2.89 -17.17 -5.88
CA MET A 42 2.54 -15.75 -5.89
C MET A 42 1.11 -15.51 -6.39
N GLU A 43 0.63 -16.27 -7.38
CA GLU A 43 -0.79 -16.21 -7.79
C GLU A 43 -1.73 -16.61 -6.66
N GLN A 44 -1.37 -17.59 -5.82
CA GLN A 44 -2.16 -17.95 -4.64
C GLN A 44 -2.16 -16.86 -3.57
N GLU A 45 -1.03 -16.18 -3.34
CA GLU A 45 -0.95 -15.03 -2.44
C GLU A 45 -1.81 -13.86 -2.96
N LEU A 46 -1.81 -13.65 -4.28
CA LEU A 46 -2.54 -12.58 -4.93
C LEU A 46 -4.00 -12.92 -5.29
N LYS A 47 -4.53 -14.09 -4.93
CA LYS A 47 -5.82 -14.61 -5.45
C LYS A 47 -7.04 -13.75 -5.10
N HIS A 48 -7.00 -13.02 -3.99
CA HIS A 48 -8.08 -12.14 -3.54
C HIS A 48 -7.85 -10.67 -3.92
N TYR A 49 -6.70 -10.37 -4.49
CA TYR A 49 -6.41 -9.04 -5.02
C TYR A 49 -6.93 -8.94 -6.45
N THR A 50 -7.56 -7.82 -6.76
CA THR A 50 -8.09 -7.47 -8.09
C THR A 50 -7.30 -6.34 -8.72
N HIS A 51 -6.61 -5.53 -7.92
CA HIS A 51 -5.87 -4.36 -8.38
C HIS A 51 -4.44 -4.36 -7.85
N ILE A 52 -3.53 -3.74 -8.62
CA ILE A 52 -2.21 -3.31 -8.17
C ILE A 52 -2.16 -1.79 -8.26
N ALA A 53 -1.88 -1.15 -7.12
CA ALA A 53 -1.85 0.30 -6.99
C ALA A 53 -0.43 0.81 -6.78
N LEU A 54 0.07 1.65 -7.67
CA LEU A 54 1.29 2.41 -7.41
C LEU A 54 0.97 3.65 -6.56
N ILE A 55 1.60 3.75 -5.39
CA ILE A 55 1.61 4.97 -4.59
C ILE A 55 2.65 5.94 -5.17
N ASN A 56 2.16 6.94 -5.89
CA ASN A 56 3.00 7.98 -6.48
C ASN A 56 3.19 9.14 -5.49
N THR A 57 4.37 9.22 -4.89
CA THR A 57 4.77 10.33 -3.99
C THR A 57 5.39 11.53 -4.71
N GLY A 58 5.55 11.46 -6.03
CA GLY A 58 6.26 12.47 -6.82
C GLY A 58 7.79 12.40 -6.72
N ALA A 59 8.35 11.40 -6.02
CA ALA A 59 9.78 11.22 -5.82
C ALA A 59 10.32 9.98 -6.56
N GLY A 60 11.59 10.06 -6.99
CA GLY A 60 12.28 8.98 -7.71
C GLY A 60 12.00 8.95 -9.21
N ASP A 61 12.46 7.89 -9.89
CA ASP A 61 12.17 7.67 -11.31
C ASP A 61 10.75 7.12 -11.50
N LEU A 62 9.78 8.02 -11.63
CA LEU A 62 8.37 7.67 -11.83
C LEU A 62 8.13 6.85 -13.09
N ALA A 63 8.94 7.01 -14.13
CA ALA A 63 8.77 6.25 -15.35
C ALA A 63 9.15 4.78 -15.12
N PHE A 64 10.24 4.52 -14.41
CA PHE A 64 10.62 3.18 -13.96
C PHE A 64 9.55 2.55 -13.05
N LEU A 65 9.12 3.28 -12.02
CA LEU A 65 8.13 2.79 -11.05
C LEU A 65 6.80 2.41 -11.72
N ARG A 66 6.30 3.26 -12.63
CA ARG A 66 5.08 2.96 -13.40
C ARG A 66 5.24 1.72 -14.27
N ARG A 67 6.35 1.61 -15.00
CA ARG A 67 6.61 0.44 -15.85
C ARG A 67 6.56 -0.85 -15.03
N ARG A 68 7.26 -0.92 -13.89
CA ARG A 68 7.28 -2.12 -13.05
C ARG A 68 5.93 -2.42 -12.40
N ALA A 69 5.18 -1.41 -11.99
CA ALA A 69 3.83 -1.62 -11.45
C ALA A 69 2.85 -2.15 -12.52
N ILE A 70 2.92 -1.62 -13.75
CA ILE A 70 2.12 -2.10 -14.89
C ILE A 70 2.52 -3.52 -15.28
N GLU A 71 3.82 -3.84 -15.23
CA GLU A 71 4.33 -5.19 -15.48
C GLU A 71 3.75 -6.19 -14.48
N ASN A 72 3.82 -5.88 -13.18
CA ASN A 72 3.20 -6.69 -12.13
C ASN A 72 1.69 -6.89 -12.37
N ALA A 73 0.98 -5.80 -12.66
CA ALA A 73 -0.46 -5.87 -12.91
C ALA A 73 -0.78 -6.75 -14.13
N SER A 74 -0.03 -6.60 -15.21
CA SER A 74 -0.24 -7.36 -16.44
C SER A 74 0.07 -8.84 -16.25
N PHE A 75 1.19 -9.16 -15.59
CA PHE A 75 1.63 -10.54 -15.37
C PHE A 75 0.63 -11.30 -14.49
N PHE A 76 0.22 -10.72 -13.37
CA PHE A 76 -0.73 -11.34 -12.43
C PHE A 76 -2.20 -11.06 -12.74
N LYS A 77 -2.50 -10.50 -13.94
CA LYS A 77 -3.85 -10.23 -14.45
C LYS A 77 -4.70 -9.40 -13.47
N LYS A 78 -4.12 -8.32 -12.96
CA LYS A 78 -4.75 -7.34 -12.07
C LYS A 78 -4.95 -6.02 -12.81
N GLU A 79 -5.91 -5.22 -12.34
CA GLU A 79 -6.07 -3.86 -12.85
C GLU A 79 -4.99 -2.93 -12.26
N TYR A 80 -4.32 -2.16 -13.12
CA TYR A 80 -3.37 -1.15 -12.68
C TYR A 80 -4.09 0.14 -12.28
N ILE A 81 -3.73 0.69 -11.13
CA ILE A 81 -4.19 2.02 -10.70
C ILE A 81 -3.01 2.83 -10.14
N GLU A 82 -3.08 4.14 -10.28
CA GLU A 82 -2.09 5.05 -9.70
C GLU A 82 -2.76 5.96 -8.67
N ILE A 83 -2.20 6.00 -7.47
CA ILE A 83 -2.68 6.83 -6.38
C ILE A 83 -1.65 7.91 -6.14
N ARG A 84 -2.01 9.15 -6.47
CA ARG A 84 -1.18 10.31 -6.15
C ARG A 84 -1.27 10.59 -4.65
N SER A 85 -0.14 10.48 -3.97
CA SER A 85 0.01 10.88 -2.57
C SER A 85 0.09 12.41 -2.45
N GLY A 86 -0.29 12.93 -1.29
CA GLY A 86 -0.22 14.34 -0.95
C GLY A 86 0.27 14.54 0.48
N LEU A 87 0.75 15.75 0.78
CA LEU A 87 1.31 16.09 2.09
C LEU A 87 0.25 16.54 3.11
N GLY A 88 -1.04 16.47 2.77
CA GLY A 88 -2.11 17.08 3.56
C GLY A 88 -2.12 16.64 5.04
N PHE A 89 -2.00 15.34 5.31
CA PHE A 89 -1.95 14.86 6.70
C PHE A 89 -0.65 15.24 7.41
N PHE A 90 0.48 15.23 6.70
CA PHE A 90 1.76 15.69 7.26
C PHE A 90 1.71 17.17 7.66
N SER A 91 1.15 18.03 6.81
CA SER A 91 0.93 19.45 7.14
C SER A 91 0.04 19.61 8.36
N LYS A 92 -1.02 18.80 8.52
CA LYS A 92 -1.87 18.83 9.73
C LYS A 92 -1.09 18.51 11.01
N ILE A 93 -0.12 17.60 10.95
CA ILE A 93 0.74 17.23 12.09
C ILE A 93 1.71 18.37 12.46
N VAL A 94 2.25 19.08 11.47
CA VAL A 94 3.32 20.06 11.69
C VAL A 94 2.77 21.45 11.99
N ASP A 95 1.76 21.89 11.25
CA ASP A 95 1.39 23.31 11.20
C ASP A 95 0.27 23.69 12.19
N GLY A 96 -0.54 22.72 12.62
CA GLY A 96 -1.77 22.99 13.36
C GLY A 96 -2.73 23.95 12.62
N PRO A 97 -3.80 24.44 13.28
CA PRO A 97 -4.31 23.97 14.55
C PRO A 97 -4.80 22.52 14.47
N TYR A 98 -4.57 21.74 15.52
CA TYR A 98 -5.06 20.37 15.63
C TYR A 98 -6.57 20.39 15.87
N LYS A 99 -7.31 19.54 15.14
CA LYS A 99 -8.76 19.41 15.23
C LYS A 99 -9.12 18.05 15.79
N GLU A 100 -10.18 17.97 16.60
CA GLU A 100 -10.66 16.70 17.20
C GLU A 100 -11.03 15.65 16.14
N ALA A 101 -11.50 16.09 14.97
CA ALA A 101 -11.80 15.20 13.84
C ALA A 101 -10.56 14.51 13.23
N ASP A 102 -9.36 15.05 13.48
CA ASP A 102 -8.11 14.55 12.89
C ASP A 102 -7.15 13.99 13.96
N PHE A 103 -7.33 14.35 15.24
CA PHE A 103 -6.39 14.05 16.32
C PHE A 103 -7.09 13.80 17.66
N LEU A 104 -6.56 12.83 18.42
CA LEU A 104 -6.92 12.62 19.82
C LEU A 104 -6.11 13.55 20.74
N PHE A 105 -6.79 14.21 21.67
CA PHE A 105 -6.17 15.07 22.67
C PHE A 105 -6.12 14.36 24.02
N ILE A 106 -4.93 13.87 24.38
CA ILE A 106 -4.70 13.12 25.62
C ILE A 106 -4.10 14.05 26.67
N ARG A 107 -4.76 14.15 27.84
CA ARG A 107 -4.26 14.98 28.95
C ARG A 107 -3.08 14.29 29.67
N PRO A 108 -2.21 15.05 30.36
CA PRO A 108 -1.19 14.44 31.21
C PRO A 108 -1.81 13.49 32.24
N GLY A 109 -1.34 12.25 32.29
CA GLY A 109 -1.84 11.20 33.17
C GLY A 109 -3.11 10.49 32.69
N GLU A 110 -3.69 10.89 31.55
CA GLU A 110 -4.81 10.18 30.94
C GLU A 110 -4.32 8.90 30.24
N SER A 111 -5.02 7.80 30.48
CA SER A 111 -4.73 6.53 29.82
C SER A 111 -5.40 6.47 28.45
N ILE A 112 -4.61 6.11 27.43
CA ILE A 112 -5.10 5.79 26.09
C ILE A 112 -5.89 4.49 26.17
N ARG A 113 -7.13 4.49 25.66
CA ARG A 113 -7.97 3.28 25.59
C ARG A 113 -8.41 3.02 24.16
N GLN A 114 -8.72 1.77 23.86
CA GLN A 114 -9.11 1.37 22.50
C GLN A 114 -10.39 2.07 22.03
N GLU A 115 -11.32 2.31 22.95
CA GLU A 115 -12.60 2.99 22.68
C GLU A 115 -12.43 4.38 22.07
N MET A 116 -11.30 5.04 22.32
CA MET A 116 -10.99 6.37 21.78
C MET A 116 -10.82 6.36 20.25
N PHE A 117 -10.64 5.19 19.64
CA PHE A 117 -10.46 5.02 18.20
C PHE A 117 -11.70 4.42 17.51
N TRP A 118 -12.81 4.19 18.25
CA TRP A 118 -14.00 3.55 17.69
C TRP A 118 -14.96 4.53 17.01
N ASP A 119 -14.91 5.81 17.36
CA ASP A 119 -15.65 6.88 16.68
C ASP A 119 -14.97 7.28 15.36
N ASP A 120 -14.61 6.29 14.55
CA ASP A 120 -14.21 6.50 13.17
C ASP A 120 -15.48 6.53 12.31
N PRO A 121 -15.87 7.66 11.70
CA PRO A 121 -16.99 7.70 10.77
C PRO A 121 -16.86 6.67 9.64
N ASP A 122 -15.63 6.25 9.31
CA ASP A 122 -15.31 5.24 8.29
C ASP A 122 -15.39 3.78 8.82
N LEU A 123 -15.67 3.55 10.11
CA LEU A 123 -15.98 2.21 10.67
C LEU A 123 -17.48 1.98 10.90
N SER A 124 -18.31 2.96 10.55
CA SER A 124 -19.76 2.92 10.68
C SER A 124 -20.49 2.77 9.33
N ALA A 125 -20.09 1.80 8.51
CA ALA A 125 -20.86 1.33 7.34
C ALA A 125 -20.50 -0.11 6.94
#